data_AF-A0A6G3SPM7-F1
#
_entry.id   AF-A0A6G3SPM7-F1
#
_cell.length_a   1.000
_cell.length_b   1.000
_cell.length_c   1.000
_cell.angle_alpha   90.00
_cell.angle_beta   90.00
_cell.angle_gamma   90.00
#
_symmetry.space_group_name_H-M   'P 1'
#
loop_
_entity.id
_entity.type
_entity.pdbx_description
1 polymer ?
#
loop_
_entity_poly.entity_id
_entity_poly.type
_entity_poly.pdbx_seq_one_letter_code
_entity_poly.pdbx_strand_id
1 'polypeptide(L)'
;MSTPETTHPIEVLGPPGDRHREILTPEALDFVARLDTAFTRRRGEILTARRHRVDSLASGHPLDFPRATSAVRDDPHWRVAPAAGPTGRRVA
;
A
#
# COMPACT_ATOMS: atom_id res chain seq x y z
N MET A 1 20.47 3.34 24.45
CA MET A 1 20.44 2.01 23.81
C MET A 1 20.58 2.27 22.32
N SER A 2 21.66 1.81 21.70
CA SER A 2 22.08 2.20 20.35
C SER A 2 20.93 2.10 19.36
N THR A 3 20.49 3.26 18.88
CA THR A 3 19.71 3.37 17.65
C THR A 3 20.48 2.60 16.58
N PRO A 4 19.83 1.68 15.85
CA PRO A 4 20.44 1.13 14.66
C PRO A 4 20.85 2.30 13.77
N GLU A 5 22.09 2.28 13.27
CA GLU A 5 22.62 3.32 12.40
C GLU A 5 21.78 3.31 11.12
N THR A 6 20.80 4.21 11.07
CA THR A 6 19.83 4.35 9.97
C THR A 6 20.14 5.66 9.28
N THR A 7 20.10 5.66 7.95
CA THR A 7 20.37 6.86 7.16
C THR A 7 19.14 7.75 7.10
N HIS A 8 17.95 7.16 7.21
CA HIS A 8 16.67 7.85 7.19
C HIS A 8 16.05 7.92 8.61
N PRO A 9 15.41 9.05 8.96
CA PRO A 9 14.83 9.24 10.28
C PRO A 9 13.67 8.25 10.51
N ILE A 10 13.77 7.46 11.58
CA ILE A 10 12.74 6.52 12.02
C ILE A 10 12.80 6.35 13.53
N GLU A 11 11.63 6.22 14.16
CA GLU A 11 11.49 6.01 15.60
C GLU A 11 10.63 4.77 15.88
N VAL A 12 11.11 3.91 16.77
CA VAL A 12 10.38 2.73 17.22
C VAL A 12 9.80 3.02 18.61
N LEU A 13 8.50 3.29 18.66
CA LEU A 13 7.80 3.70 19.89
C LEU A 13 7.44 2.52 20.81
N GLY A 14 7.42 1.28 20.29
CA GLY A 14 7.08 0.09 21.06
C GLY A 14 8.23 -0.37 21.98
N PRO A 15 7.92 -1.04 23.11
CA PRO A 15 8.96 -1.63 23.95
C PRO A 15 9.75 -2.72 23.20
N PRO A 16 11.03 -2.95 23.56
CA PRO A 16 11.81 -4.03 22.95
C PRO A 16 11.20 -5.40 23.32
N GLY A 17 10.97 -6.23 22.30
CA GLY A 17 10.54 -7.62 22.45
C GLY A 17 11.64 -8.60 22.06
N ASP A 18 11.55 -9.83 22.57
CA ASP A 18 12.63 -10.85 22.48
C ASP A 18 13.14 -11.09 21.06
N ARG A 19 12.25 -11.05 20.07
CA ARG A 19 12.58 -11.32 18.65
C ARG A 19 12.63 -10.07 17.77
N HIS A 20 12.52 -8.87 18.34
CA HIS A 20 12.50 -7.64 17.55
C HIS A 20 13.79 -7.43 16.76
N ARG A 21 14.94 -7.86 17.30
CA ARG A 21 16.23 -7.73 16.61
C ARG A 21 16.33 -8.57 15.33
N GLU A 22 15.53 -9.61 15.18
CA GLU A 22 15.47 -10.42 13.95
C GLU A 22 14.73 -9.71 12.81
N ILE A 23 13.81 -8.79 13.14
CA ILE A 23 12.90 -8.14 12.18
C ILE A 23 13.24 -6.66 11.99
N LEU A 24 13.50 -5.95 13.08
CA LEU A 24 13.84 -4.52 13.12
C LEU A 24 15.36 -4.33 13.02
N THR A 25 15.98 -4.96 12.02
CA THR A 25 17.40 -4.74 11.71
C THR A 25 17.59 -3.30 11.20
N PRO A 26 18.80 -2.74 11.26
CA PRO A 26 19.07 -1.40 10.71
C PRO A 26 18.64 -1.25 9.25
N GLU A 27 18.91 -2.25 8.42
CA GLU A 27 18.59 -2.25 6.99
C GLU A 27 17.09 -2.31 6.75
N ALA A 28 16.36 -3.09 7.55
CA ALA A 28 14.91 -3.17 7.47
C ALA A 28 14.26 -1.84 7.86
N LEU A 29 14.75 -1.19 8.92
CA LEU A 29 14.26 0.11 9.37
C LEU A 29 14.56 1.21 8.35
N ASP A 30 15.77 1.23 7.77
CA ASP A 30 16.12 2.18 6.70
C ASP A 30 15.24 1.99 5.45
N PHE A 31 14.98 0.73 5.08
CA PHE A 31 14.08 0.41 3.98
C PHE A 31 12.65 0.91 4.23
N VAL A 32 12.08 0.67 5.42
CA VAL A 32 10.74 1.14 5.77
C VAL A 32 10.68 2.67 5.77
N ALA A 33 11.69 3.34 6.32
CA ALA A 33 11.76 4.81 6.31
C ALA A 33 11.78 5.39 4.90
N ARG A 34 12.48 4.73 3.96
CA ARG A 34 12.46 5.09 2.54
C ARG A 34 11.08 4.91 1.89
N LEU A 35 10.38 3.83 2.22
CA LEU A 35 9.02 3.60 1.73
C LEU A 35 8.05 4.67 2.25
N ASP A 36 8.12 5.00 3.53
CA ASP A 36 7.29 6.05 4.13
C ASP A 36 7.51 7.39 3.43
N THR A 37 8.78 7.79 3.30
CA THR A 37 9.18 9.02 2.61
C THR A 37 8.64 9.08 1.17
N ALA A 38 8.72 7.97 0.44
CA ALA A 38 8.28 7.91 -0.96
C ALA A 38 6.76 7.94 -1.13
N PHE A 39 5.99 7.35 -0.21
CA PHE A 39 4.58 7.03 -0.46
C PHE A 39 3.57 7.69 0.50
N THR A 40 4.00 8.24 1.64
CA THR A 40 3.06 8.77 2.65
C THR A 40 2.24 9.96 2.14
N ARG A 41 2.82 10.83 1.31
CA ARG A 41 2.05 11.90 0.64
C ARG A 41 0.90 11.33 -0.19
N ARG A 42 1.20 10.38 -1.08
CA ARG A 42 0.20 9.77 -1.96
C ARG A 42 -0.87 9.01 -1.17
N ARG A 43 -0.48 8.35 -0.08
CA ARG A 43 -1.41 7.70 0.84
C ARG A 43 -2.41 8.71 1.43
N GLY A 44 -1.93 9.88 1.88
CA GLY A 44 -2.78 10.96 2.37
C GLY A 44 -3.81 11.43 1.35
N GLU A 45 -3.38 11.69 0.11
CA GLU A 45 -4.27 12.09 -0.99
C GLU A 45 -5.39 11.09 -1.25
N ILE A 46 -5.07 9.80 -1.23
CA ILE A 46 -6.06 8.72 -1.43
C ILE A 46 -7.07 8.69 -0.30
N LEU A 47 -6.65 8.90 0.96
CA LEU A 47 -7.56 8.94 2.11
C LEU A 47 -8.50 10.14 2.03
N THR A 48 -8.01 11.31 1.63
CA THR A 48 -8.84 12.49 1.37
C THR A 48 -9.84 12.23 0.24
N ALA A 49 -9.39 11.65 -0.88
CA ALA A 49 -10.27 11.31 -2.00
C ALA A 49 -11.37 10.30 -1.60
N ARG A 50 -11.06 9.33 -0.72
CA ARG A 50 -12.06 8.41 -0.16
C ARG A 50 -13.13 9.15 0.63
N ARG A 51 -12.75 10.14 1.44
CA ARG A 51 -13.73 10.94 2.19
C ARG A 51 -14.67 11.69 1.26
N HIS A 52 -14.12 12.37 0.25
CA HIS A 52 -14.94 13.04 -0.77
C HIS A 52 -15.89 12.09 -1.51
N ARG A 53 -15.43 10.87 -1.83
CA ARG A 53 -16.29 9.87 -2.49
C ARG A 53 -17.45 9.45 -1.58
N VAL A 54 -17.19 9.24 -0.29
CA VAL A 54 -18.23 8.90 0.69
C VAL A 54 -19.26 10.02 0.80
N ASP A 55 -18.81 11.28 0.92
CA ASP A 55 -19.72 12.43 1.02
C ASP A 55 -20.59 12.58 -0.24
N SER A 56 -20.02 12.35 -1.43
CA SER A 56 -20.75 12.35 -2.71
C SER A 56 -21.79 11.23 -2.79
N LEU A 57 -21.49 10.02 -2.29
CA LEU A 57 -22.47 8.93 -2.27
C LEU A 57 -23.59 9.22 -1.27
N ALA A 58 -23.26 9.79 -0.11
CA ALA A 58 -24.24 10.16 0.91
C ALA A 58 -25.21 11.25 0.43
N SER A 59 -24.78 12.13 -0.48
CA SER A 59 -25.66 13.12 -1.14
C SER A 59 -26.52 12.55 -2.26
N GLY A 60 -26.52 11.23 -2.45
CA GLY A 60 -27.37 10.52 -3.42
C GLY A 60 -26.75 10.35 -4.81
N HIS A 61 -25.46 10.63 -4.99
CA HIS A 61 -24.80 10.33 -6.26
C HIS A 61 -24.74 8.81 -6.49
N PRO A 62 -25.13 8.30 -7.67
CA PRO A 62 -25.17 6.86 -7.91
C PRO A 62 -23.77 6.25 -8.05
N LEU A 63 -23.71 4.93 -7.90
CA LEU A 63 -22.58 4.11 -8.35
C LEU A 63 -22.79 3.75 -9.82
N ASP A 64 -21.82 4.07 -10.66
CA ASP A 64 -21.83 3.70 -12.07
C ASP A 64 -20.38 3.56 -12.58
N PHE A 65 -20.21 2.96 -13.76
CA PHE A 65 -18.93 2.78 -14.42
C PHE A 65 -18.40 4.10 -15.00
N PRO A 66 -17.21 4.57 -14.60
CA PRO A 66 -16.63 5.77 -15.18
C PRO A 66 -16.39 5.60 -16.69
N ARG A 67 -16.84 6.59 -17.48
CA ARG A 67 -16.52 6.67 -18.91
C ARG A 67 -15.02 6.84 -19.14
N ALA A 68 -14.32 7.54 -18.25
CA ALA A 68 -12.87 7.78 -18.34
C ALA A 68 -12.03 6.50 -18.42
N THR A 69 -12.55 5.36 -17.94
CA THR A 69 -11.86 4.07 -17.95
C THR A 69 -12.51 3.04 -18.88
N SER A 70 -13.41 3.45 -19.79
CA SER A 70 -14.07 2.51 -20.72
C SER A 70 -13.08 1.82 -21.65
N ALA A 71 -12.10 2.57 -22.18
CA ALA A 71 -11.08 2.01 -23.08
C ALA A 71 -10.29 0.83 -22.48
N VAL A 72 -10.08 0.82 -21.15
CA VAL A 72 -9.42 -0.31 -20.47
C VAL A 72 -10.34 -1.53 -20.37
N ARG A 73 -11.65 -1.31 -20.16
CA ARG A 73 -12.63 -2.40 -20.08
C ARG A 73 -12.95 -3.00 -21.45
N ASP A 74 -12.94 -2.17 -22.48
CA ASP A 74 -13.33 -2.53 -23.83
C ASP A 74 -12.17 -3.15 -24.63
N ASP A 75 -10.94 -3.17 -24.09
CA ASP A 75 -9.77 -3.77 -24.74
C ASP A 75 -9.76 -5.31 -24.56
N PRO A 76 -9.97 -6.10 -25.63
CA PRO A 76 -10.01 -7.55 -25.53
C PRO A 76 -8.61 -8.19 -25.34
N HIS A 77 -7.54 -7.43 -25.62
CA HIS A 77 -6.16 -7.90 -25.60
C HIS A 77 -5.46 -7.67 -24.26
N TRP A 78 -6.00 -6.77 -23.42
CA TRP A 78 -5.41 -6.50 -22.12
C TRP A 78 -5.43 -7.75 -21.23
N ARG A 79 -4.28 -8.07 -20.61
CA ARG A 79 -4.10 -9.17 -19.67
C ARG A 79 -3.14 -8.74 -18.56
N VAL A 80 -3.33 -9.30 -17.36
CA VAL A 80 -2.38 -9.13 -16.25
C VAL A 80 -1.05 -9.83 -16.55
N ALA A 81 0.00 -9.44 -15.85
CA ALA A 81 1.28 -10.15 -15.91
C ALA A 81 1.12 -11.64 -15.53
N PRO A 82 1.95 -12.53 -16.10
CA PRO A 82 1.89 -13.95 -15.77
C PRO A 82 2.14 -14.16 -14.26
N ALA A 83 1.42 -15.12 -13.68
CA ALA A 83 1.55 -15.42 -12.27
C ALA A 83 2.96 -15.99 -11.96
N ALA A 84 3.59 -15.47 -10.91
CA ALA A 84 4.74 -16.11 -10.31
C ALA A 84 4.26 -17.14 -9.26
N GLY A 85 4.60 -18.41 -9.45
CA GLY A 85 4.28 -19.48 -8.51
C GLY A 85 3.09 -20.38 -8.91
N PRO A 86 2.65 -21.28 -8.02
CA PRO A 86 1.73 -22.36 -8.37
C PRO A 86 0.35 -21.83 -8.78
N THR A 87 -0.15 -22.36 -9.90
CA THR A 87 -1.42 -22.00 -10.54
C THR A 87 -2.64 -22.72 -9.95
N GLY A 88 -2.42 -23.80 -9.20
CA GLY A 88 -3.46 -24.58 -8.54
C GLY A 88 -3.80 -24.04 -7.15
N ARG A 89 -4.77 -23.12 -7.07
CA ARG A 89 -5.32 -22.61 -5.80
C ARG A 89 -6.58 -23.36 -5.33
N ARG A 90 -6.79 -24.59 -5.83
CA ARG A 90 -7.93 -25.43 -5.47
C ARG A 90 -7.57 -26.23 -4.21
N VAL A 91 -8.50 -26.25 -3.26
CA VAL A 91 -8.44 -27.12 -2.08
C VAL A 91 -9.39 -28.27 -2.33
N ALA A 92 -8.92 -29.50 -2.15
CA ALA A 92 -9.73 -30.72 -2.24
C ALA A 92 -10.54 -30.95 -0.97
#